data_AF-A0A7V2WNH2-F1
#
_entry.id   AF-A0A7V2WNH2-F1
#
_cell.length_a   1.000
_cell.length_b   1.000
_cell.length_c   1.000
_cell.angle_alpha   90.00
_cell.angle_beta   90.00
_cell.angle_gamma   90.00
#
_symmetry.space_group_name_H-M   'P 1'
#
loop_
_entity.id
_entity.type
_entity.pdbx_description
1 polymer ?
#
loop_
_entity_poly.entity_id
_entity_poly.type
_entity_poly.pdbx_seq_one_letter_code
_entity_poly.pdbx_strand_id
1 'polypeptide(L)'
;NLLEMGKHVAFISNGDPFLYSTFMYLHERLKERFEIEIIPGVTSLTAAAAATRRPLAARNEIFKVLPAPLDDDTLRREIATGDSIIINKVGKHFNRMRAIIESLGLTDSTQVVENATTEFEVARPLSQIREDDQPYFSTMIIYKGKEDWA
;
A
#
# COMPACT_ATOMS: atom_id res chain seq x y z
N ASN A 1 -12.61 8.64 -31.73
CA ASN A 1 -11.45 8.25 -30.90
C ASN A 1 -10.55 9.47 -30.78
N LEU A 2 -10.41 10.08 -29.59
CA LEU A 2 -9.70 11.36 -29.41
C LEU A 2 -8.21 11.26 -29.79
N LEU A 3 -7.57 10.12 -29.48
CA LEU A 3 -6.16 9.87 -29.80
C LEU A 3 -5.95 9.76 -31.31
N GLU A 4 -6.86 9.08 -32.04
CA GLU A 4 -6.82 9.01 -33.51
C GLU A 4 -7.09 10.38 -34.18
N MET A 5 -7.70 11.31 -33.45
CA MET A 5 -7.88 12.70 -33.90
C MET A 5 -6.69 13.61 -33.54
N GLY A 6 -5.59 13.05 -33.02
CA GLY A 6 -4.39 13.80 -32.63
C GLY A 6 -4.58 14.69 -31.40
N LYS A 7 -5.55 14.38 -30.52
CA LYS A 7 -5.77 15.13 -29.27
C LYS A 7 -4.88 14.58 -28.15
N HIS A 8 -4.36 15.48 -27.30
CA HIS A 8 -3.72 15.10 -26.05
C HIS A 8 -4.77 14.61 -25.04
N VAL A 9 -4.51 13.48 -24.39
CA VAL A 9 -5.40 12.86 -23.40
C VAL A 9 -4.60 12.57 -22.15
N ALA A 10 -5.11 12.99 -20.99
CA ALA A 10 -4.53 12.67 -19.69
C ALA A 10 -5.36 11.59 -18.99
N PHE A 11 -4.70 10.56 -18.47
CA PHE A 11 -5.30 9.60 -17.55
C PHE A 11 -4.77 9.89 -16.14
N ILE A 12 -5.67 10.16 -15.20
CA ILE A 12 -5.30 10.50 -13.83
C ILE A 12 -5.34 9.22 -12.98
N SER A 13 -4.22 8.92 -12.32
CA SER A 13 -4.13 7.82 -11.34
C SER A 13 -4.01 8.41 -9.93
N ASN A 14 -4.69 7.79 -8.96
CA ASN A 14 -4.40 8.04 -7.56
C ASN A 14 -3.08 7.36 -7.20
N GLY A 15 -2.18 8.11 -6.56
CA GLY A 15 -0.85 7.63 -6.25
C GLY A 15 0.05 7.63 -7.48
N ASP A 16 0.51 6.45 -7.89
CA ASP A 16 1.43 6.30 -9.02
C ASP A 16 0.81 5.44 -10.13
N PRO A 17 0.92 5.84 -11.41
CA PRO A 17 0.31 5.12 -12.53
C PRO A 17 0.87 3.72 -12.73
N PHE A 18 2.05 3.41 -12.20
CA PHE A 18 2.77 2.15 -12.39
C PHE A 18 2.90 1.31 -11.10
N LEU A 19 2.24 1.71 -10.01
CA LEU A 19 2.13 0.90 -8.78
C LEU A 19 0.67 0.59 -8.43
N TYR A 20 0.24 -0.65 -8.73
CA TYR A 20 -1.14 -1.15 -8.54
C TYR A 20 -2.28 -0.30 -9.15
N SER A 21 -1.99 0.64 -10.05
CA SER A 21 -2.98 1.40 -10.81
C SER A 21 -3.56 0.61 -11.98
N THR A 22 -4.81 0.91 -12.34
CA THR A 22 -5.47 0.37 -13.53
C THR A 22 -4.92 0.93 -14.84
N PHE A 23 -4.14 2.02 -14.80
CA PHE A 23 -3.51 2.60 -15.99
C PHE A 23 -2.61 1.60 -16.73
N MET A 24 -1.95 0.68 -16.03
CA MET A 24 -1.08 -0.33 -16.64
C MET A 24 -1.77 -1.13 -17.75
N TYR A 25 -3.06 -1.41 -17.57
CA TYR A 25 -3.87 -2.12 -18.55
C TYR A 25 -4.13 -1.28 -19.81
N LEU A 26 -4.24 0.04 -19.69
CA LEU A 26 -4.37 0.95 -20.83
C LEU A 26 -3.02 1.16 -21.51
N HIS A 27 -1.96 1.39 -20.73
CA HIS A 27 -0.59 1.50 -21.24
C HIS A 27 -0.25 0.29 -22.13
N GLU A 28 -0.46 -0.94 -21.66
CA GLU A 28 -0.18 -2.15 -22.44
C GLU A 28 -0.93 -2.21 -23.77
N ARG A 29 -2.17 -1.72 -23.80
CA ARG A 29 -3.02 -1.74 -25.01
C ARG A 29 -2.72 -0.63 -25.99
N LEU A 30 -2.09 0.46 -25.54
CA LEU A 30 -1.95 1.69 -26.31
C LEU A 30 -0.51 2.02 -26.70
N LYS A 31 0.49 1.54 -25.96
CA LYS A 31 1.92 1.87 -26.14
C LYS A 31 2.46 1.59 -27.55
N GLU A 32 1.92 0.59 -28.25
CA GLU A 32 2.35 0.24 -29.61
C GLU A 32 1.72 1.14 -30.69
N ARG A 33 0.69 1.91 -30.34
CA ARG A 33 -0.12 2.71 -31.29
C ARG A 33 0.02 4.21 -31.09
N PHE A 34 0.36 4.63 -29.87
CA PHE A 34 0.42 6.03 -29.49
C PHE A 34 1.64 6.26 -28.58
N GLU A 35 2.23 7.44 -28.70
CA GLU A 35 3.23 7.92 -27.74
C GLU A 35 2.56 8.13 -26.37
N ILE A 36 3.20 7.63 -25.31
CA ILE A 36 2.70 7.73 -23.95
C ILE A 36 3.82 8.23 -23.04
N GLU A 37 3.58 9.35 -22.37
CA GLU A 37 4.41 9.83 -21.28
C GLU A 37 3.84 9.36 -19.93
N ILE A 38 4.73 8.92 -19.03
CA ILE A 38 4.36 8.47 -17.69
C ILE A 38 4.95 9.46 -16.69
N ILE A 39 4.09 10.18 -15.99
CA ILE A 39 4.48 11.11 -14.93
C ILE A 39 4.33 10.37 -13.59
N PRO A 40 5.43 10.11 -12.85
CA PRO A 40 5.37 9.39 -11.58
C PRO A 40 4.66 10.23 -10.51
N GLY A 41 4.02 9.54 -9.56
CA GLY A 41 3.30 10.17 -8.46
C GLY A 41 3.77 9.71 -7.09
N VAL A 42 3.39 10.44 -6.04
CA VAL A 42 3.64 10.02 -4.65
C VAL A 42 2.70 8.86 -4.33
N THR A 43 3.27 7.69 -4.03
CA THR A 43 2.49 6.47 -3.81
C THR A 43 1.81 6.48 -2.44
N SER A 44 0.75 5.66 -2.28
CA SER A 44 0.14 5.43 -0.96
C SER A 44 1.13 4.86 0.07
N LEU A 45 2.21 4.19 -0.39
CA LEU A 45 3.20 3.59 0.50
C LEU A 45 3.96 4.67 1.27
N THR A 46 4.53 5.61 0.54
CA THR A 46 5.31 6.72 1.11
C THR A 46 4.41 7.73 1.82
N ALA A 47 3.17 7.89 1.35
CA ALA A 47 2.16 8.67 2.05
C ALA A 47 1.84 8.07 3.43
N ALA A 48 1.64 6.75 3.53
CA ALA A 48 1.37 6.08 4.81
C ALA A 48 2.58 6.11 5.77
N ALA A 49 3.79 6.04 5.23
CA ALA A 49 5.02 6.25 6.00
C ALA A 49 5.06 7.66 6.63
N ALA A 50 4.75 8.69 5.85
CA ALA A 50 4.68 10.07 6.32
C ALA A 50 3.59 10.24 7.39
N ALA A 51 2.41 9.65 7.20
CA ALA A 51 1.30 9.68 8.15
C ALA A 51 1.69 9.06 9.51
N THR A 52 2.45 7.96 9.49
CA THR A 52 2.97 7.30 10.71
C THR A 52 4.24 7.95 11.25
N ARG A 53 4.77 8.99 10.58
CA ARG A 53 6.05 9.64 10.87
C ARG A 53 7.21 8.65 11.02
N ARG A 54 7.17 7.54 10.28
CA ARG A 54 8.17 6.47 10.36
C ARG A 54 8.64 6.07 8.95
N PRO A 55 9.96 5.99 8.70
CA PRO A 55 10.47 5.49 7.43
C PRO A 55 10.03 4.05 7.15
N LEU A 56 9.76 3.72 5.89
CA LEU A 56 9.40 2.35 5.50
C LEU A 56 10.56 1.38 5.65
N ALA A 57 11.80 1.82 5.46
CA ALA A 57 13.00 1.02 5.65
C ALA A 57 14.22 1.91 5.83
N ALA A 58 15.24 1.37 6.49
CA ALA A 58 16.55 1.98 6.64
C ALA A 58 17.68 0.95 6.46
N ARG A 59 18.86 1.43 6.01
CA ARG A 59 20.08 0.63 5.86
C ARG A 59 19.85 -0.65 5.03
N ASN A 60 19.93 -1.81 5.67
CA ASN A 60 19.85 -3.13 5.06
C ASN A 60 18.49 -3.82 5.31
N GLU A 61 17.49 -3.10 5.83
CA GLU A 61 16.16 -3.66 6.07
C GLU A 61 15.49 -4.07 4.76
N ILE A 62 14.96 -5.29 4.74
CA ILE A 62 14.19 -5.83 3.63
C ILE A 62 12.77 -5.28 3.72
N PHE A 63 12.44 -4.36 2.82
CA PHE A 63 11.09 -3.83 2.64
C PHE A 63 10.27 -4.68 1.67
N LYS A 64 9.05 -5.03 2.06
CA LYS A 64 8.12 -5.79 1.21
C LYS A 64 6.78 -5.07 1.03
N VAL A 65 6.27 -5.11 -0.20
CA VAL A 65 4.94 -4.58 -0.56
C VAL A 65 4.04 -5.75 -0.93
N LEU A 66 3.05 -6.04 -0.09
CA LEU A 66 2.16 -7.19 -0.24
C LEU A 66 0.72 -6.76 -0.53
N PRO A 67 0.06 -7.29 -1.57
CA PRO A 67 -1.38 -7.15 -1.74
C PRO A 67 -2.14 -8.03 -0.73
N ALA A 68 -3.09 -7.47 0.01
CA ALA A 68 -3.98 -8.23 0.89
C ALA A 68 -4.72 -9.40 0.20
N PRO A 69 -5.07 -9.36 -1.10
CA PRO A 69 -5.71 -10.50 -1.78
C PRO A 69 -4.85 -11.76 -1.94
N LEU A 70 -3.53 -11.72 -1.70
CA LEU A 70 -2.69 -12.93 -1.73
C LEU A 70 -3.21 -13.99 -0.75
N ASP A 71 -2.91 -15.26 -1.03
CA ASP A 71 -3.29 -16.37 -0.15
C ASP A 71 -2.58 -16.30 1.21
N ASP A 72 -3.19 -16.99 2.16
CA ASP A 72 -2.82 -17.01 3.58
C ASP A 72 -1.39 -17.51 3.83
N ASP A 73 -0.96 -18.54 3.13
CA ASP A 73 0.36 -19.17 3.33
C ASP A 73 1.46 -18.29 2.75
N THR A 74 1.22 -17.72 1.57
CA THR A 74 2.10 -16.72 0.97
C THR A 74 2.25 -15.50 1.88
N LEU A 75 1.15 -14.93 2.37
CA LEU A 75 1.21 -13.77 3.27
C LEU A 75 2.03 -14.07 4.53
N ARG A 76 1.78 -15.19 5.21
CA ARG A 76 2.55 -15.58 6.41
C ARG A 76 4.03 -15.73 6.11
N ARG A 77 4.39 -16.44 5.03
CA ARG A 77 5.79 -16.64 4.62
C ARG A 77 6.50 -15.31 4.31
N GLU A 78 5.84 -14.43 3.54
CA GLU A 78 6.45 -13.17 3.14
C GLU A 78 6.59 -12.20 4.33
N ILE A 79 5.60 -12.13 5.21
CA ILE A 79 5.66 -11.34 6.45
C ILE A 79 6.78 -11.85 7.37
N ALA A 80 6.91 -13.17 7.52
CA ALA A 80 7.93 -13.76 8.37
C ALA A 80 9.36 -13.40 7.95
N THR A 81 9.60 -13.20 6.65
CA THR A 81 10.93 -13.00 6.06
C THR A 81 11.27 -11.55 5.69
N GLY A 82 10.38 -10.59 5.95
CA GLY A 82 10.66 -9.15 5.80
C GLY A 82 11.01 -8.46 7.12
N ASP A 83 11.71 -7.32 7.05
CA ASP A 83 11.97 -6.46 8.20
C ASP A 83 10.91 -5.35 8.32
N SER A 84 10.43 -4.85 7.19
CA SER A 84 9.31 -3.92 7.11
C SER A 84 8.37 -4.34 5.99
N ILE A 85 7.08 -4.35 6.27
CA ILE A 85 6.07 -4.85 5.35
C ILE A 85 4.94 -3.83 5.27
N ILE A 86 4.58 -3.45 4.05
CA ILE A 86 3.36 -2.70 3.79
C ILE A 86 2.36 -3.61 3.08
N ILE A 87 1.14 -3.65 3.60
CA ILE A 87 0.05 -4.45 3.05
C ILE A 87 -0.98 -3.50 2.47
N ASN A 88 -1.14 -3.53 1.15
CA ASN A 88 -2.08 -2.69 0.42
C ASN A 88 -3.43 -3.38 0.24
N LYS A 89 -4.48 -2.58 -0.03
CA LYS A 89 -5.86 -3.03 -0.29
C LYS A 89 -6.49 -3.70 0.93
N VAL A 90 -6.20 -3.21 2.13
CA VAL A 90 -6.59 -3.87 3.38
C VAL A 90 -8.09 -3.84 3.62
N GLY A 91 -8.81 -2.78 3.25
CA GLY A 91 -10.18 -2.56 3.74
C GLY A 91 -11.13 -3.76 3.66
N LYS A 92 -11.28 -4.39 2.47
CA LYS A 92 -12.14 -5.58 2.32
C LYS A 92 -11.59 -6.85 2.98
N HIS A 93 -10.31 -6.84 3.33
CA HIS A 93 -9.57 -7.97 3.90
C HIS A 93 -9.18 -7.72 5.36
N PHE A 94 -9.67 -6.66 6.00
CA PHE A 94 -9.16 -6.17 7.27
C PHE A 94 -9.17 -7.24 8.36
N ASN A 95 -10.32 -7.86 8.64
CA ASN A 95 -10.44 -8.88 9.69
C ASN A 95 -9.57 -10.12 9.41
N ARG A 96 -9.44 -10.52 8.14
CA ARG A 96 -8.55 -11.61 7.74
C ARG A 96 -7.08 -11.23 7.99
N MET A 97 -6.67 -10.02 7.60
CA MET A 97 -5.30 -9.56 7.79
C MET A 97 -4.96 -9.39 9.28
N ARG A 98 -5.90 -8.84 10.06
CA ARG A 98 -5.79 -8.76 11.52
C ARG A 98 -5.53 -10.14 12.12
N ALA A 99 -6.34 -11.15 11.78
CA ALA A 99 -6.17 -12.51 12.29
C ALA A 99 -4.80 -13.12 11.92
N ILE A 100 -4.32 -12.88 10.69
CA ILE A 100 -2.96 -13.30 10.28
C ILE A 100 -1.90 -12.61 11.16
N ILE A 101 -1.98 -11.29 11.32
CA ILE A 101 -1.01 -10.49 12.08
C ILE A 101 -1.02 -10.88 13.58
N GLU A 102 -2.19 -11.08 14.16
CA GLU A 102 -2.36 -11.54 15.55
C GLU A 102 -1.77 -12.94 15.73
N SER A 103 -2.01 -13.87 14.79
CA SER A 103 -1.43 -15.22 14.85
C SER A 103 0.10 -15.24 14.78
N LEU A 104 0.71 -14.17 14.23
CA LEU A 104 2.16 -13.99 14.15
C LEU A 104 2.72 -13.20 15.35
N GLY A 105 1.86 -12.72 16.26
CA GLY A 105 2.27 -11.90 17.41
C GLY A 105 2.76 -10.51 17.03
N LEU A 106 2.30 -9.96 15.90
CA LEU A 106 2.80 -8.70 15.32
C LEU A 106 1.87 -7.50 15.53
N THR A 107 0.84 -7.63 16.37
CA THR A 107 -0.18 -6.60 16.61
C THR A 107 0.42 -5.27 17.06
N ASP A 108 1.31 -5.29 18.05
CA ASP A 108 1.93 -4.07 18.60
C ASP A 108 2.94 -3.43 17.63
N SER A 109 3.41 -4.21 16.66
CA SER A 109 4.33 -3.77 15.60
C SER A 109 3.62 -3.27 14.35
N THR A 110 2.28 -3.21 14.37
CA THR A 110 1.46 -2.89 13.19
C THR A 110 0.73 -1.56 13.34
N GLN A 111 0.92 -0.67 12.37
CA GLN A 111 0.13 0.55 12.17
C GLN A 111 -0.90 0.34 11.05
N VAL A 112 -2.05 0.98 11.16
CA VAL A 112 -3.04 1.05 10.08
C VAL A 112 -3.21 2.51 9.72
N VAL A 113 -3.12 2.79 8.42
CA VAL A 113 -3.31 4.13 7.86
C VAL A 113 -4.50 4.11 6.91
N GLU A 114 -5.41 5.07 7.11
CA GLU A 114 -6.60 5.30 6.30
C GLU A 114 -6.49 6.69 5.65
N ASN A 115 -6.87 6.79 4.37
CA ASN A 115 -6.96 8.07 3.65
C ASN A 115 -5.73 8.99 3.79
N ALA A 116 -4.53 8.41 3.75
CA ALA A 116 -3.26 9.14 3.89
C ALA A 116 -3.23 10.39 2.99
N THR A 117 -2.70 11.49 3.52
CA THR A 117 -2.57 12.83 2.90
C THR A 117 -3.87 13.57 2.59
N THR A 118 -5.01 13.05 3.03
CA THR A 118 -6.31 13.74 2.91
C THR A 118 -6.74 14.36 4.25
N GLU A 119 -7.83 15.13 4.25
CA GLU A 119 -8.45 15.67 5.48
C GLU A 119 -9.02 14.59 6.40
N PHE A 120 -9.23 13.37 5.89
CA PHE A 120 -9.75 12.21 6.62
C PHE A 120 -8.64 11.23 7.03
N GLU A 121 -7.37 11.66 7.02
CA GLU A 121 -6.24 10.82 7.41
C GLU A 121 -6.40 10.32 8.85
N VAL A 122 -6.27 9.00 9.02
CA VAL A 122 -6.20 8.35 10.33
C VAL A 122 -5.04 7.37 10.33
N ALA A 123 -4.10 7.55 11.25
CA ALA A 123 -3.01 6.61 11.50
C ALA A 123 -3.05 6.17 12.96
N ARG A 124 -3.21 4.87 13.20
CA ARG A 124 -3.30 4.31 14.56
C ARG A 124 -2.78 2.88 14.64
N PRO A 125 -2.25 2.44 15.80
CA PRO A 125 -1.85 1.05 16.01
C PRO A 125 -3.01 0.08 15.79
N LEU A 126 -2.73 -1.11 15.26
CA LEU A 126 -3.75 -2.15 15.07
C LEU A 126 -4.48 -2.51 16.37
N SER A 127 -3.79 -2.47 17.50
CA SER A 127 -4.34 -2.72 18.85
C SER A 127 -5.42 -1.71 19.28
N GLN A 128 -5.49 -0.54 18.66
CA GLN A 128 -6.49 0.50 18.97
C GLN A 128 -7.71 0.47 18.03
N ILE A 129 -7.73 -0.43 17.06
CA ILE A 129 -8.84 -0.56 16.12
C ILE A 129 -9.76 -1.67 16.63
N ARG A 130 -11.07 -1.43 16.60
CA ARG A 130 -12.06 -2.44 16.99
C ARG A 130 -12.30 -3.43 15.86
N GLU A 131 -12.85 -4.61 16.15
CA GLU A 131 -13.17 -5.60 15.12
C GLU A 131 -14.33 -5.18 14.20
N ASP A 132 -15.22 -4.33 14.71
CA ASP A 132 -16.36 -3.77 13.98
C ASP A 132 -15.98 -2.59 13.09
N ASP A 133 -14.79 -1.99 13.29
CA ASP A 133 -14.26 -0.98 12.39
C ASP A 133 -13.89 -1.64 11.04
N GLN A 134 -14.31 -1.03 9.93
CA GLN A 134 -13.86 -1.41 8.59
C GLN A 134 -13.05 -0.29 7.96
N PRO A 135 -11.72 -0.26 8.21
CA PRO A 135 -10.86 0.76 7.63
C PRO A 135 -10.99 0.84 6.11
N TYR A 136 -11.42 1.98 5.58
CA TYR A 136 -11.59 2.17 4.15
C TYR A 136 -10.36 2.87 3.55
N PHE A 137 -10.05 2.55 2.29
CA PHE A 137 -8.86 3.08 1.60
C PHE A 137 -7.59 2.97 2.48
N SER A 138 -7.38 1.76 2.99
CA SER A 138 -6.48 1.50 4.11
C SER A 138 -5.29 0.63 3.74
N THR A 139 -4.21 0.84 4.48
CA THR A 139 -2.92 0.14 4.37
C THR A 139 -2.44 -0.24 5.77
N MET A 140 -1.87 -1.44 5.92
CA MET A 140 -1.20 -1.86 7.16
C MET A 140 0.31 -1.76 6.97
N ILE A 141 1.03 -1.27 7.98
CA ILE A 141 2.48 -1.27 8.00
C ILE A 141 2.96 -2.04 9.21
N ILE A 142 3.77 -3.08 8.98
CA ILE A 142 4.36 -3.94 10.00
C ILE A 142 5.86 -3.63 10.07
N TYR A 143 6.35 -3.27 11.25
CA TYR A 143 7.76 -2.99 11.48
C TYR A 143 8.38 -4.03 12.43
N LYS A 144 9.28 -4.87 11.90
CA LYS A 144 10.06 -5.87 12.65
C LYS A 144 11.54 -5.51 12.75
N GLY A 145 11.95 -4.45 12.06
CA GLY A 145 13.32 -3.94 12.03
C GLY A 145 13.86 -3.56 13.40
N LYS A 146 15.19 -3.58 13.54
CA LYS A 146 15.90 -3.35 14.80
C LYS A 146 16.17 -1.87 15.09
N GLU A 147 15.92 -1.01 14.12
CA GLU A 147 16.20 0.41 14.27
C GLU A 147 15.12 1.06 15.16
N ASP A 148 15.58 1.75 16.19
CA ASP A 148 14.74 2.46 17.14
C ASP A 148 14.44 3.87 16.61
N TRP A 149 13.31 4.00 15.93
CA TRP A 149 12.81 5.26 15.38
C TRP A 149 11.74 5.90 16.27
N ALA A 150 11.74 5.58 17.58
CA ALA A 150 10.79 6.10 18.56
C ALA A 150 10.90 7.62 18.76
#